data_AF-A0A6C1BS48-F1
#
_entry.id   AF-A0A6C1BS48-F1
#
_cell.length_a   1.000
_cell.length_b   1.000
_cell.length_c   1.000
_cell.angle_alpha   90.00
_cell.angle_beta   90.00
_cell.angle_gamma   90.00
#
_symmetry.space_group_name_H-M   'P 1'
#
loop_
_entity.id
_entity.type
_entity.pdbx_description
1 polymer ?
#
loop_
_entity_poly.entity_id
_entity_poly.type
_entity_poly.pdbx_seq_one_letter_code
_entity_poly.pdbx_strand_id
1 'polypeptide(L)'
;MERKKAIAIRYDQGKDKAPMVVAKGVGELAEKIIETARKHGVPVLEDKALISALMKVEIYEEIPPELYRAVAKVLVFIKAVKSSS
;
A
#
# COMPACT_ATOMS: atom_id res chain seq x y z
N MET A 1 -7.54 20.90 8.07
CA MET A 1 -7.79 19.80 7.12
C MET A 1 -6.78 18.69 7.37
N GLU A 2 -7.23 17.44 7.48
CA GLU A 2 -6.32 16.28 7.56
C GLU A 2 -5.59 16.15 6.22
N ARG A 3 -4.24 16.14 6.23
CA ARG A 3 -3.46 15.99 4.99
C ARG A 3 -3.58 14.55 4.50
N LYS A 4 -3.88 14.38 3.21
CA LYS A 4 -3.94 13.05 2.57
C LYS A 4 -2.60 12.33 2.73
N LYS A 5 -2.66 11.02 2.92
CA LYS A 5 -1.47 10.15 3.01
C LYS A 5 -1.65 9.01 2.03
N ALA A 6 -0.56 8.52 1.46
CA ALA A 6 -0.57 7.37 0.57
C ALA A 6 0.72 6.56 0.75
N ILE A 7 0.59 5.24 0.63
CA ILE A 7 1.69 4.29 0.64
C ILE A 7 1.47 3.32 -0.52
N ALA A 8 2.55 3.03 -1.24
CA ALA A 8 2.58 1.96 -2.23
C ALA A 8 3.43 0.81 -1.70
N ILE A 9 2.91 -0.41 -1.82
CA ILE A 9 3.60 -1.65 -1.44
C ILE A 9 3.80 -2.53 -2.67
N ARG A 10 4.91 -3.28 -2.69
CA ARG A 10 5.21 -4.31 -3.68
C ARG A 10 5.33 -5.65 -2.98
N TYR A 11 4.82 -6.70 -3.61
CA TYR A 11 5.07 -8.07 -3.18
C TYR A 11 5.17 -8.99 -4.40
N ASP A 12 6.38 -9.49 -4.66
CA ASP A 12 6.65 -10.50 -5.68
C ASP A 12 6.69 -11.88 -5.02
N GLN A 13 5.61 -12.64 -5.17
CA GLN A 13 5.48 -13.98 -4.62
C GLN A 13 6.57 -14.90 -5.20
N GLY A 14 7.37 -15.50 -4.31
CA GLY A 14 8.47 -16.38 -4.69
C GLY A 14 9.83 -15.69 -4.80
N LYS A 15 9.89 -14.35 -4.70
CA LYS A 15 11.16 -13.61 -4.58
C LYS A 15 11.28 -12.86 -3.27
N ASP A 16 10.23 -12.16 -2.87
CA ASP A 16 10.23 -11.35 -1.66
C ASP A 16 9.82 -12.21 -0.44
N LYS A 17 10.53 -12.03 0.68
CA LYS A 17 10.18 -12.70 1.95
C LYS A 17 8.92 -12.09 2.58
N ALA A 18 8.77 -10.79 2.41
CA ALA A 18 7.62 -10.01 2.87
C ALA A 18 7.30 -8.87 1.89
N PRO A 19 6.07 -8.33 1.91
CA PRO A 19 5.77 -7.13 1.14
C PRO A 19 6.66 -5.95 1.58
N MET A 20 7.01 -5.09 0.64
CA MET A 20 7.95 -3.99 0.84
C MET A 20 7.29 -2.65 0.52
N VAL A 21 7.61 -1.61 1.27
CA VAL A 21 7.20 -0.23 0.94
C VAL A 21 8.06 0.29 -0.20
N VAL A 22 7.44 0.75 -1.29
CA VAL A 22 8.16 1.30 -2.46
C VAL A 22 7.92 2.79 -2.67
N ALA A 23 6.86 3.34 -2.07
CA ALA A 23 6.64 4.79 -2.01
C ALA A 23 5.79 5.16 -0.79
N LYS A 24 6.01 6.35 -0.25
CA LYS A 24 5.14 6.99 0.76
C LYS A 24 5.08 8.49 0.53
N GLY A 25 3.94 9.10 0.87
CA GLY A 25 3.74 10.53 0.66
C GLY A 25 2.62 11.12 1.49
N VAL A 26 2.68 12.44 1.66
CA VAL A 26 1.68 13.25 2.35
C VAL A 26 1.29 14.46 1.49
N GLY A 27 0.07 14.96 1.66
CA GLY A 27 -0.45 16.11 0.89
C GLY A 27 -0.41 15.84 -0.62
N GLU A 28 0.14 16.80 -1.38
CA GLU A 28 0.24 16.72 -2.84
C GLU A 28 1.01 15.48 -3.32
N LEU A 29 2.02 15.03 -2.58
CA LEU A 29 2.76 13.82 -2.96
C LEU A 29 1.88 12.58 -2.84
N ALA A 30 1.01 12.51 -1.83
CA ALA A 30 0.05 11.42 -1.69
C ALA A 30 -0.95 11.39 -2.86
N GLU A 31 -1.39 12.57 -3.29
CA GLU A 31 -2.30 12.71 -4.44
C GLU A 31 -1.64 12.22 -5.73
N LYS A 32 -0.38 12.61 -5.98
CA LYS A 32 0.40 12.15 -7.13
C LYS A 32 0.62 10.63 -7.12
N ILE A 33 0.88 10.04 -5.95
CA ILE A 33 1.00 8.57 -5.81
C ILE A 33 -0.31 7.89 -6.21
N ILE A 34 -1.45 8.37 -5.70
CA ILE A 34 -2.77 7.80 -5.99
C ILE A 34 -3.13 7.97 -7.48
N GLU A 35 -2.87 9.14 -8.04
CA GLU A 35 -3.12 9.41 -9.46
C GLU A 35 -2.27 8.49 -10.36
N THR A 36 -1.00 8.33 -10.02
CA THR A 36 -0.08 7.43 -10.75
C THR A 36 -0.54 5.97 -10.65
N ALA A 37 -0.96 5.52 -9.47
CA ALA A 37 -1.50 4.17 -9.28
C ALA A 37 -2.72 3.93 -10.18
N ARG A 38 -3.68 4.86 -10.19
CA ARG A 38 -4.88 4.79 -11.05
C ARG A 38 -4.53 4.74 -12.53
N LYS A 39 -3.60 5.59 -12.99
CA LYS A 39 -3.16 5.63 -14.39
C LYS A 39 -2.56 4.29 -14.87
N HIS A 40 -1.92 3.54 -13.97
CA HIS A 40 -1.28 2.26 -14.28
C HIS A 40 -2.14 1.05 -13.88
N GLY A 41 -3.41 1.24 -13.51
CA GLY A 41 -4.29 0.15 -13.10
C GLY A 41 -3.89 -0.55 -11.79
N VAL A 42 -3.08 0.11 -10.95
CA VAL A 42 -2.74 -0.39 -9.61
C VAL A 42 -3.91 -0.15 -8.67
N PRO A 43 -4.46 -1.18 -8.00
CA PRO A 43 -5.59 -1.03 -7.08
C PRO A 43 -5.27 -0.05 -5.93
N VAL A 44 -6.23 0.81 -5.61
CA VAL A 44 -6.13 1.76 -4.50
C VAL A 44 -7.15 1.38 -3.44
N LEU A 45 -6.67 1.13 -2.22
CA LEU A 45 -7.49 0.87 -1.04
C LEU A 45 -7.41 2.08 -0.10
N GLU A 46 -8.56 2.55 0.37
CA GLU A 46 -8.63 3.59 1.39
C GLU A 46 -8.87 2.97 2.77
N ASP A 47 -7.86 3.01 3.64
CA ASP A 47 -7.93 2.53 5.03
C ASP A 47 -7.03 3.38 5.93
N LYS A 48 -7.65 4.21 6.78
CA LYS A 48 -6.93 5.14 7.68
C LYS A 48 -6.06 4.41 8.71
N ALA A 49 -6.51 3.26 9.21
CA ALA A 49 -5.78 2.50 10.22
C ALA A 49 -4.53 1.85 9.61
N LEU A 50 -4.69 1.26 8.42
CA LEU A 50 -3.59 0.67 7.66
C LEU A 50 -2.54 1.72 7.28
N ILE A 51 -2.98 2.87 6.76
CA ILE A 51 -2.07 3.97 6.43
C ILE A 51 -1.31 4.42 7.67
N SER A 52 -1.98 4.62 8.80
CA SER A 52 -1.33 5.07 10.04
C SER A 52 -0.30 4.08 10.56
N ALA A 53 -0.54 2.78 10.39
CA ALA A 53 0.40 1.73 10.76
C ALA A 53 1.62 1.69 9.81
N LEU A 54 1.37 1.64 8.49
CA LEU A 54 2.42 1.50 7.49
C LEU A 54 3.26 2.77 7.28
N MET A 55 2.77 3.95 7.65
CA MET A 55 3.54 5.20 7.56
C MET A 55 4.80 5.20 8.44
N LYS A 56 4.89 4.27 9.39
CA LYS A 56 6.04 4.08 10.27
C LYS A 56 7.16 3.25 9.64
N VAL A 57 6.90 2.61 8.50
CA VAL A 57 7.87 1.78 7.77
C VAL A 57 8.62 2.65 6.75
N GLU A 58 9.94 2.46 6.62
CA GLU A 58 10.73 3.23 5.66
C GLU A 58 10.59 2.72 4.23
N ILE A 59 10.90 3.60 3.27
CA ILE A 59 10.89 3.21 1.86
C ILE A 59 12.03 2.19 1.66
N TYR A 60 11.74 1.15 0.88
CA TYR A 60 12.59 -0.01 0.63
C TYR A 60 12.82 -0.94 1.83
N GLU A 61 12.06 -0.75 2.91
CA GLU A 61 12.00 -1.73 3.99
C GLU A 61 10.88 -2.75 3.79
N GLU A 62 11.16 -3.98 4.21
CA GLU A 62 10.15 -5.02 4.37
C GLU A 62 9.18 -4.62 5.49
N ILE A 63 7.90 -4.91 5.28
CA ILE A 63 6.89 -4.71 6.30
C ILE A 63 7.20 -5.65 7.47
N PRO A 64 7.17 -5.17 8.73
CA PRO A 64 7.53 -6.01 9.86
C PRO A 64 6.38 -6.97 10.23
N PRO A 65 6.67 -8.12 10.87
CA PRO A 65 5.71 -9.20 11.10
C PRO A 65 4.43 -8.78 11.84
N GLU A 66 4.52 -7.82 12.76
CA GLU A 66 3.39 -7.28 13.52
C GLU A 66 2.35 -6.59 12.62
N LEU A 67 2.75 -6.15 11.42
CA LEU A 67 1.87 -5.51 10.45
C LEU A 67 1.33 -6.48 9.38
N TYR A 68 1.75 -7.74 9.37
CA TYR A 68 1.32 -8.72 8.36
C TYR A 68 -0.18 -8.90 8.29
N ARG A 69 -0.87 -8.90 9.44
CA ARG A 69 -2.33 -9.02 9.47
C ARG A 69 -3.03 -7.83 8.79
N ALA A 70 -2.47 -6.63 8.94
CA ALA A 70 -3.01 -5.43 8.30
C ALA A 70 -2.81 -5.49 6.77
N VAL A 71 -1.65 -5.99 6.33
CA VAL A 71 -1.30 -6.10 4.91
C VAL A 71 -1.99 -7.27 4.21
N ALA A 72 -2.25 -8.37 4.91
CA ALA A 72 -3.03 -9.49 4.37
C ALA A 72 -4.42 -9.04 3.88
N LYS A 73 -5.04 -8.05 4.54
CA LYS A 73 -6.30 -7.45 4.07
C LYS A 73 -6.16 -6.82 2.68
N VAL A 74 -5.03 -6.19 2.38
CA VAL A 74 -4.73 -5.61 1.06
C VAL A 74 -4.65 -6.71 0.00
N LEU A 75 -3.97 -7.82 0.31
CA LEU A 75 -3.85 -8.95 -0.61
C LEU A 75 -5.21 -9.59 -0.91
N VAL A 76 -6.05 -9.76 0.11
CA VAL A 76 -7.43 -10.26 -0.04
C VAL A 76 -8.26 -9.30 -0.89
N PHE A 77 -8.16 -8.00 -0.64
CA PHE A 77 -8.84 -6.98 -1.43
C PHE A 77 -8.44 -7.04 -2.91
N ILE A 78 -7.13 -7.09 -3.21
CA ILE A 78 -6.63 -7.18 -4.59
C ILE A 78 -7.16 -8.45 -5.28
N LYS A 79 -7.22 -9.58 -4.56
CA LYS A 79 -7.77 -10.83 -5.11
C LYS A 79 -9.25 -10.69 -5.47
N ALA A 80 -10.05 -10.03 -4.62
CA ALA A 80 -11.47 -9.77 -4.87
C ALA A 80 -11.71 -8.79 -6.03
N VAL A 81 -10.87 -7.75 -6.16
CA VAL A 81 -10.94 -6.83 -7.30
C VAL A 81 -10.62 -7.56 -8.61
N LYS A 82 -9.56 -8.37 -8.63
CA LYS A 82 -9.17 -9.14 -9.82
C LYS A 82 -10.17 -10.23 -10.23
N SER A 83 -10.94 -10.80 -9.30
CA SER A 83 -11.95 -11.81 -9.62
C SER A 83 -13.26 -11.23 -10.16
N SER A 84 -13.43 -9.91 -10.09
CA SER A 84 -14.65 -9.20 -10.50
C SER A 84 -14.48 -8.47 -11.84
N SER A 85 -13.39 -8.74 -12.56
CA SER A 85 -13.04 -8.18 -13.88
C SER A 85 -12.93 -9.28 -14.91
#